data_AF-B0SXP4-F1
#
_entry.id   AF-B0SXP4-F1
#
_cell.length_a   1.000
_cell.length_b   1.000
_cell.length_c   1.000
_cell.angle_alpha   90.00
_cell.angle_beta   90.00
_cell.angle_gamma   90.00
#
_symmetry.space_group_name_H-M   'P 1'
#
loop_
_entity.id
_entity.type
_entity.pdbx_description
1 polymer ?
#
loop_
_entity_poly.entity_id
_entity_poly.type
_entity_poly.pdbx_seq_one_letter_code
_entity_poly.pdbx_strand_id
1 'polypeptide(L)'
;MTQAIPLWQAMVSLFGVIVVGLIGHMVSVAKLKTELDQKNFENSMRVLETHDAAYRTYTSAMEAYVLAPEPDYEDFMKVVSSGDVYFNQLNLICSTMISGKVDHNIRDKIWMPKIKVAFEKSLPMHYDTLRNAAKKRGFPYKGELRRRDHESIFAVAEMFSASDAWQRPHEAN
;
A
#
# COMPACT_ATOMS: atom_id res chain seq x y z
N MET A 1 49.16 -4.03 -55.20
CA MET A 1 49.05 -5.43 -54.72
C MET A 1 47.99 -5.47 -53.64
N THR A 2 46.77 -5.83 -54.00
CA THR A 2 45.62 -5.92 -53.09
C THR A 2 45.61 -7.33 -52.49
N GLN A 3 45.95 -7.48 -51.21
CA GLN A 3 45.84 -8.77 -50.54
C GLN A 3 44.36 -9.10 -50.34
N ALA A 4 43.90 -10.20 -50.95
CA ALA A 4 42.56 -10.72 -50.72
C ALA A 4 42.49 -11.28 -49.30
N ILE A 5 41.63 -10.69 -48.46
CA ILE A 5 41.36 -11.20 -47.12
C ILE A 5 40.65 -12.55 -47.27
N PRO A 6 41.16 -13.64 -46.68
CA PRO A 6 40.55 -14.95 -46.83
C PRO A 6 39.17 -14.97 -46.17
N LEU A 7 38.18 -15.53 -46.87
CA LEU A 7 36.76 -15.53 -46.49
C LEU A 7 36.50 -15.97 -45.03
N TRP A 8 37.32 -16.87 -44.50
CA TRP A 8 37.20 -17.31 -43.10
C TRP A 8 37.51 -16.20 -42.09
N GLN A 9 38.45 -15.28 -42.37
CA GLN A 9 38.74 -14.13 -41.51
C GLN A 9 37.60 -13.10 -41.51
N ALA A 10 36.95 -12.91 -42.67
CA ALA A 10 35.76 -12.06 -42.79
C ALA A 10 34.56 -12.64 -42.02
N MET A 11 34.38 -13.97 -42.03
CA MET A 11 33.32 -14.63 -41.27
C MET A 11 33.55 -14.59 -39.75
N VAL A 12 34.79 -14.79 -39.29
CA VAL A 12 35.13 -14.71 -37.85
C VAL A 12 34.93 -13.29 -37.30
N SER A 13 35.27 -12.27 -38.08
CA SER A 13 35.05 -10.86 -37.69
C SER A 13 33.57 -10.48 -37.67
N LEU A 14 32.76 -10.94 -38.64
CA LEU A 14 31.31 -10.73 -38.63
C LEU A 14 30.62 -11.44 -37.45
N PHE A 15 31.00 -12.69 -37.17
CA PHE A 15 30.49 -13.43 -36.00
C PHE A 15 30.90 -12.76 -34.68
N GLY A 16 32.13 -12.25 -34.57
CA GLY A 16 32.59 -11.52 -33.40
C GLY A 16 31.73 -10.30 -33.08
N VAL A 17 31.35 -9.51 -34.09
CA VAL A 17 30.48 -8.32 -33.90
C VAL A 17 29.08 -8.70 -33.45
N ILE A 18 28.49 -9.77 -34.01
CA ILE A 18 27.15 -10.24 -33.63
C ILE A 18 27.13 -10.76 -32.19
N VAL A 19 28.13 -11.56 -31.80
CA VAL A 19 28.22 -12.11 -30.44
C VAL A 19 28.42 -10.99 -29.40
N VAL A 20 29.29 -10.02 -29.68
CA VAL A 20 29.50 -8.86 -28.80
C VAL A 20 28.22 -8.01 -28.69
N GLY A 21 27.51 -7.80 -29.80
CA GLY A 21 26.22 -7.09 -29.80
C GLY A 21 25.14 -7.78 -28.96
N LEU A 22 25.02 -9.11 -29.05
CA LEU A 22 24.07 -9.90 -28.26
C LEU A 22 24.40 -9.88 -26.77
N ILE A 23 25.68 -9.99 -26.40
CA ILE A 23 26.13 -9.89 -24.99
C ILE A 23 25.81 -8.49 -24.44
N GLY A 24 26.10 -7.44 -25.21
CA GLY A 24 25.78 -6.06 -24.82
C GLY A 24 24.26 -5.85 -24.59
N HIS A 25 23.43 -6.39 -25.48
CA HIS A 25 21.97 -6.35 -25.32
C HIS A 25 21.50 -7.09 -24.07
N MET A 26 22.00 -8.30 -23.80
CA MET A 26 21.63 -9.06 -22.60
C MET A 26 22.04 -8.35 -21.30
N VAL A 27 23.25 -7.77 -21.26
CA VAL A 27 23.71 -6.97 -20.11
C VAL A 27 22.83 -5.73 -19.91
N SER A 28 22.43 -5.05 -20.98
CA SER A 28 21.53 -3.89 -20.90
C SER A 28 20.14 -4.26 -20.37
N VAL A 29 19.55 -5.36 -20.87
CA VAL A 29 18.25 -5.86 -20.40
C VAL A 29 18.32 -6.27 -18.92
N ALA A 30 19.39 -6.97 -18.53
CA ALA A 30 19.61 -7.34 -17.13
C ALA A 30 19.72 -6.09 -16.23
N LYS A 31 20.46 -5.06 -16.68
CA LYS A 31 20.58 -3.79 -15.96
C LYS A 31 19.23 -3.07 -15.83
N LEU A 32 18.46 -2.99 -16.90
CA LEU A 32 17.11 -2.39 -16.90
C LEU A 32 16.17 -3.11 -15.93
N LYS A 33 16.25 -4.43 -15.85
CA LYS A 33 15.46 -5.22 -14.90
C LYS A 33 15.85 -4.89 -13.46
N THR A 34 17.15 -4.86 -13.15
CA THR A 34 17.62 -4.50 -11.80
C THR A 34 17.22 -3.08 -11.40
N GLU A 35 17.32 -2.12 -12.32
CA GLU A 35 16.89 -0.73 -12.09
C GLU A 35 15.37 -0.64 -11.85
N LEU A 36 14.57 -1.42 -12.58
CA LEU A 36 13.12 -1.49 -12.39
C LEU A 36 12.77 -2.10 -11.02
N ASP A 37 13.42 -3.20 -10.65
CA ASP A 37 13.22 -3.85 -9.36
C ASP A 37 13.60 -2.92 -8.20
N GLN A 38 14.70 -2.17 -8.32
CA GLN A 38 15.09 -1.16 -7.35
C GLN A 38 14.05 -0.03 -7.24
N LYS A 39 13.57 0.52 -8.36
CA LYS A 39 12.53 1.56 -8.35
C LYS A 39 11.22 1.06 -7.74
N ASN A 40 10.84 -0.19 -8.00
CA ASN A 40 9.64 -0.80 -7.41
C ASN A 40 9.79 -0.95 -5.89
N PHE A 41 10.98 -1.32 -5.42
CA PHE A 41 11.29 -1.40 -4.00
C PHE A 41 11.23 -0.01 -3.34
N GLU A 42 11.90 0.99 -3.91
CA GLU A 42 11.88 2.38 -3.41
C GLU A 42 10.46 2.94 -3.37
N ASN A 43 9.65 2.71 -4.41
CA ASN A 43 8.25 3.09 -4.42
C ASN A 43 7.44 2.39 -3.32
N SER A 44 7.68 1.11 -3.08
CA SER A 44 7.01 0.35 -2.03
C SER A 44 7.37 0.88 -0.64
N MET A 45 8.64 1.22 -0.41
CA MET A 45 9.10 1.84 0.84
C MET A 45 8.48 3.22 1.05
N ARG A 46 8.40 4.05 0.01
CA ARG A 46 7.75 5.36 0.10
C ARG A 46 6.25 5.26 0.44
N VAL A 47 5.55 4.28 -0.14
CA VAL A 47 4.14 4.01 0.19
C VAL A 47 4.01 3.56 1.64
N LEU A 48 4.91 2.69 2.11
CA LEU A 48 4.95 2.24 3.51
C LEU A 48 5.20 3.40 4.48
N GLU A 49 6.17 4.27 4.18
CA GLU A 49 6.47 5.45 5.00
C GLU A 49 5.29 6.42 5.06
N THR A 50 4.62 6.65 3.93
CA THR A 50 3.43 7.52 3.85
C THR A 50 2.28 6.95 4.68
N HIS A 51 2.03 5.64 4.57
CA HIS A 51 1.03 4.94 5.37
C HIS A 51 1.36 5.02 6.87
N ASP A 52 2.60 4.71 7.25
CA ASP A 52 3.00 4.69 8.65
C ASP A 52 3.02 6.11 9.26
N ALA A 53 3.30 7.14 8.46
CA ALA A 53 3.12 8.53 8.87
C ALA A 53 1.65 8.86 9.14
N ALA A 54 0.74 8.51 8.21
CA ALA A 54 -0.70 8.71 8.38
C ALA A 54 -1.24 7.95 9.61
N TYR A 55 -0.78 6.71 9.83
CA TYR A 55 -1.12 5.92 11.01
C TYR A 55 -0.67 6.61 12.30
N ARG A 56 0.58 7.08 12.37
CA ARG A 56 1.09 7.80 13.55
C ARG A 56 0.28 9.06 13.83
N THR A 57 0.00 9.87 12.81
CA THR A 57 -0.83 11.07 12.95
C THR A 57 -2.22 10.73 13.49
N TYR A 58 -2.85 9.70 12.95
CA TYR A 58 -4.14 9.22 13.42
C TYR A 58 -4.10 8.74 14.87
N THR A 59 -3.14 7.89 15.24
CA THR A 59 -3.03 7.38 16.61
C THR A 59 -2.72 8.48 17.61
N SER A 60 -1.88 9.46 17.24
CA SER A 60 -1.58 10.61 18.10
C SER A 60 -2.78 11.53 18.28
N ALA A 61 -3.58 11.74 17.22
CA ALA A 61 -4.82 12.51 17.34
C ALA A 61 -5.83 11.80 18.27
N MET A 62 -5.96 10.48 18.14
CA MET A 62 -6.83 9.67 19.00
C MET A 62 -6.37 9.72 20.46
N GLU A 63 -5.07 9.55 20.70
CA GLU A 63 -4.48 9.61 22.05
C GLU A 63 -4.68 11.00 22.67
N ALA A 64 -4.39 12.07 21.93
CA ALA A 64 -4.60 13.44 22.39
C ALA A 64 -6.07 13.70 22.75
N TYR A 65 -7.01 13.23 21.94
CA TYR A 65 -8.44 13.34 22.20
C TYR A 65 -8.87 12.60 23.47
N VAL A 66 -8.34 11.39 23.70
CA VAL A 66 -8.67 10.56 24.87
C VAL A 66 -8.09 11.12 26.16
N LEU A 67 -6.87 11.69 26.10
CA LEU A 67 -6.18 12.25 27.25
C LEU A 67 -6.63 13.67 27.61
N ALA A 68 -7.28 14.38 26.68
CA ALA A 68 -7.81 15.70 26.94
C ALA A 68 -8.89 15.64 28.06
N PRO A 69 -8.80 16.49 29.11
CA PRO A 69 -9.83 16.54 30.16
C PRO A 69 -11.21 16.91 29.60
N GLU A 70 -11.21 17.88 28.68
CA GLU A 70 -12.41 18.37 27.99
C GLU A 70 -12.14 18.59 26.50
N PRO A 71 -12.02 17.53 25.69
CA PRO A 71 -11.85 17.67 24.26
C PRO A 71 -13.01 18.46 23.65
N ASP A 72 -12.66 19.42 22.80
CA ASP A 72 -13.62 20.26 22.11
C ASP A 72 -13.94 19.70 20.71
N TYR A 73 -14.68 20.50 19.93
CA TYR A 73 -15.04 20.11 18.56
C TYR A 73 -13.83 20.09 17.62
N GLU A 74 -12.82 20.92 17.85
CA GLU A 74 -11.60 20.94 17.03
C GLU A 74 -10.81 19.63 17.23
N ASP A 75 -10.64 19.21 18.48
CA ASP A 75 -10.00 17.95 18.81
C ASP A 75 -10.75 16.76 18.20
N PHE A 76 -12.08 16.79 18.25
CA PHE A 76 -12.92 15.80 17.59
C PHE A 76 -12.66 15.76 16.07
N MET A 77 -12.63 16.91 15.40
CA MET A 77 -12.40 17.00 13.95
C MET A 77 -10.98 16.60 13.54
N LYS A 78 -9.97 16.77 14.41
CA LYS A 78 -8.61 16.23 14.19
C LYS A 78 -8.63 14.70 14.12
N VAL A 79 -9.38 14.03 14.99
CA VAL A 79 -9.53 12.56 14.96
C VAL A 79 -10.24 12.12 13.69
N VAL A 80 -11.34 12.79 13.32
CA VAL A 80 -12.10 12.50 12.08
C VAL A 80 -11.19 12.61 10.86
N SER A 81 -10.57 13.78 10.66
CA SER A 81 -9.76 14.06 9.47
C SER A 81 -8.51 13.19 9.37
N SER A 82 -7.81 12.94 10.47
CA SER A 82 -6.64 12.05 10.47
C SER A 82 -7.01 10.59 10.23
N GLY A 83 -8.15 10.13 10.74
CA GLY A 83 -8.71 8.81 10.44
C GLY A 83 -9.05 8.65 8.97
N ASP A 84 -9.72 9.63 8.36
CA ASP A 84 -10.04 9.64 6.93
C ASP A 84 -8.77 9.54 6.07
N VAL A 85 -7.72 10.30 6.40
CA VAL A 85 -6.44 10.22 5.69
C VAL A 85 -5.83 8.82 5.82
N TYR A 86 -5.80 8.26 7.03
CA TYR A 86 -5.25 6.92 7.27
C TYR A 86 -6.01 5.83 6.49
N PHE A 87 -7.33 5.78 6.59
CA PHE A 87 -8.12 4.75 5.89
C PHE A 87 -8.12 4.93 4.38
N ASN A 88 -8.03 6.17 3.87
CA ASN A 88 -7.86 6.41 2.43
C ASN A 88 -6.53 5.88 1.90
N GLN A 89 -5.42 6.06 2.65
CA GLN A 89 -4.14 5.45 2.26
C GLN A 89 -4.24 3.93 2.25
N LEU A 90 -4.89 3.34 3.24
CA LEU A 90 -5.10 1.90 3.31
C LEU A 90 -5.97 1.38 2.15
N ASN A 91 -7.03 2.10 1.77
CA ASN A 91 -7.86 1.80 0.59
C ASN A 91 -7.04 1.80 -0.71
N LEU A 92 -6.15 2.77 -0.89
CA LEU A 92 -5.27 2.84 -2.08
C LEU A 92 -4.31 1.65 -2.14
N ILE A 93 -3.73 1.27 -1.00
CA ILE A 93 -2.87 0.09 -0.90
C ILE A 93 -3.66 -1.17 -1.25
N CYS A 94 -4.85 -1.34 -0.67
CA CYS A 94 -5.72 -2.49 -0.94
C CYS A 94 -6.12 -2.55 -2.43
N SER A 95 -6.45 -1.42 -3.04
CA SER A 95 -6.76 -1.34 -4.47
C SER A 95 -5.57 -1.77 -5.33
N THR A 96 -4.36 -1.40 -4.93
CA THR A 96 -3.12 -1.81 -5.61
C THR A 96 -2.87 -3.31 -5.47
N MET A 97 -3.14 -3.89 -4.29
CA MET A 97 -3.08 -5.34 -4.06
C MET A 97 -4.08 -6.10 -4.92
N ILE A 98 -5.33 -5.64 -5.01
CA ILE A 98 -6.37 -6.23 -5.87
C ILE A 98 -5.93 -6.23 -7.34
N SER A 99 -5.26 -5.15 -7.79
CA SER A 99 -4.74 -5.06 -9.16
C SER A 99 -3.54 -5.97 -9.47
N GLY A 100 -3.06 -6.75 -8.50
CA GLY A 100 -1.92 -7.66 -8.67
C GLY A 100 -0.56 -6.97 -8.83
N LYS A 101 -0.48 -5.66 -8.54
CA LYS A 101 0.73 -4.84 -8.70
C LYS A 101 1.66 -4.85 -7.48
N VAL A 102 1.27 -5.54 -6.41
CA VAL A 102 2.06 -5.67 -5.19
C VAL A 102 2.70 -7.05 -5.17
N ASP A 103 4.02 -7.11 -4.93
CA ASP A 103 4.72 -8.38 -4.77
C ASP A 103 4.10 -9.22 -3.64
N HIS A 104 3.95 -10.51 -3.88
CA HIS A 104 3.36 -11.46 -2.95
C HIS A 104 4.04 -11.49 -1.57
N ASN A 105 5.38 -11.39 -1.49
CA ASN A 105 6.05 -11.39 -0.19
C ASN A 105 5.77 -10.11 0.58
N ILE A 106 5.76 -8.96 -0.09
CA ILE A 106 5.42 -7.66 0.50
C ILE A 106 3.95 -7.68 0.96
N ARG A 107 3.05 -8.15 0.09
CA ARG A 107 1.62 -8.31 0.37
C ARG A 107 1.43 -9.13 1.65
N ASP A 108 1.95 -10.34 1.69
CA ASP A 108 1.65 -11.31 2.75
C ASP A 108 2.36 -10.98 4.07
N LYS A 109 3.61 -10.49 4.02
CA LYS A 109 4.40 -10.23 5.23
C LYS A 109 4.19 -8.84 5.82
N ILE A 110 3.91 -7.83 5.01
CA ILE A 110 3.86 -6.44 5.44
C ILE A 110 2.42 -5.93 5.47
N TRP A 111 1.70 -6.07 4.36
CA TRP A 111 0.38 -5.43 4.22
C TRP A 111 -0.74 -6.23 4.86
N MET A 112 -0.78 -7.55 4.67
CA MET A 112 -1.84 -8.40 5.20
C MET A 112 -2.01 -8.28 6.73
N PRO A 113 -0.95 -8.30 7.56
CA PRO A 113 -1.10 -8.08 9.00
C PRO A 113 -1.68 -6.71 9.35
N LYS A 114 -1.25 -5.64 8.66
CA LYS A 114 -1.73 -4.27 8.89
C LYS A 114 -3.20 -4.13 8.49
N ILE A 115 -3.58 -4.69 7.35
CA ILE A 115 -4.96 -4.67 6.84
C ILE A 115 -5.86 -5.48 7.76
N LYS A 116 -5.42 -6.63 8.26
CA LYS A 116 -6.18 -7.43 9.24
C LYS A 116 -6.48 -6.61 10.49
N VAL A 117 -5.48 -5.99 11.10
CA VAL A 117 -5.66 -5.15 12.29
C VAL A 117 -6.60 -3.97 12.01
N ALA A 118 -6.44 -3.33 10.86
CA ALA A 118 -7.30 -2.23 10.48
C ALA A 118 -8.77 -2.69 10.33
N PHE A 119 -8.99 -3.76 9.57
CA PHE A 119 -10.31 -4.33 9.29
C PHE A 119 -11.03 -4.81 10.56
N GLU A 120 -10.36 -5.61 11.39
CA GLU A 120 -10.98 -6.23 12.56
C GLU A 120 -11.12 -5.27 13.74
N LYS A 121 -10.22 -4.27 13.85
CA LYS A 121 -10.11 -3.44 15.06
C LYS A 121 -10.18 -1.95 14.77
N SER A 122 -9.22 -1.41 14.01
CA SER A 122 -9.05 0.05 13.94
C SER A 122 -10.24 0.74 13.29
N LEU A 123 -10.81 0.13 12.25
CA LEU A 123 -11.90 0.66 11.45
C LEU A 123 -13.24 0.66 12.22
N PRO A 124 -13.73 -0.45 12.82
CA PRO A 124 -14.91 -0.39 13.68
C PRO A 124 -14.69 0.51 14.91
N MET A 125 -13.54 0.40 15.58
CA MET A 125 -13.23 1.20 16.78
C MET A 125 -13.23 2.71 16.47
N HIS A 126 -12.77 3.12 15.29
CA HIS A 126 -12.80 4.52 14.86
C HIS A 126 -14.23 5.08 14.86
N TYR A 127 -15.14 4.44 14.14
CA TYR A 127 -16.52 4.91 14.02
C TYR A 127 -17.27 4.84 15.35
N ASP A 128 -17.06 3.79 16.15
CA ASP A 128 -17.68 3.67 17.45
C ASP A 128 -17.18 4.74 18.43
N THR A 129 -15.89 5.05 18.41
CA THR A 129 -15.31 6.10 19.24
C THR A 129 -15.87 7.46 18.86
N LEU A 130 -15.91 7.79 17.56
CA LEU A 130 -16.45 9.07 17.09
C LEU A 130 -17.94 9.21 17.38
N ARG A 131 -18.73 8.14 17.20
CA ARG A 131 -20.17 8.14 17.51
C ARG A 131 -20.44 8.34 19.00
N ASN A 132 -19.70 7.64 19.86
CA ASN A 132 -19.83 7.75 21.31
C ASN A 132 -19.38 9.14 21.80
N ALA A 133 -18.27 9.65 21.26
CA ALA A 133 -17.76 10.99 21.52
C ALA A 133 -18.79 12.06 21.13
N ALA A 134 -19.31 12.01 19.91
CA ALA A 134 -20.28 12.96 19.41
C ALA A 134 -21.59 12.93 20.21
N LYS A 135 -22.09 11.74 20.55
CA LYS A 135 -23.29 11.59 21.38
C LYS A 135 -23.10 12.17 22.79
N LYS A 136 -21.94 11.95 23.41
CA LYS A 136 -21.62 12.45 24.76
C LYS A 136 -21.49 13.97 24.82
N ARG A 137 -20.94 14.59 23.76
CA ARG A 137 -20.63 16.03 23.70
C ARG A 137 -21.67 16.85 22.93
N GLY A 138 -22.65 16.21 22.29
CA GLY A 138 -23.66 16.89 21.46
C GLY A 138 -23.12 17.37 20.11
N PHE A 139 -22.04 16.77 19.59
CA PHE A 139 -21.49 17.16 18.30
C PHE A 139 -22.34 16.60 17.14
N PRO A 140 -22.54 17.38 16.06
CA PRO A 140 -23.24 16.91 14.88
C PRO A 140 -22.34 15.96 14.08
N TYR A 141 -22.37 14.66 14.40
CA TYR A 141 -21.66 13.62 13.67
C TYR A 141 -22.62 12.52 13.23
N LYS A 142 -22.58 12.19 11.94
CA LYS A 142 -23.38 11.15 11.30
C LYS A 142 -22.51 10.14 10.54
N GLY A 143 -21.21 10.10 10.85
CA GLY A 143 -20.31 9.15 10.21
C GLY A 143 -20.60 7.74 10.71
N GLU A 144 -20.64 6.79 9.78
CA GLU A 144 -20.92 5.39 10.04
C GLU A 144 -19.95 4.52 9.24
N LEU A 145 -19.67 3.34 9.78
CA LEU A 145 -18.93 2.33 9.05
C LEU A 145 -19.80 1.79 7.90
N ARG A 146 -19.58 2.34 6.71
CA ARG A 146 -20.22 1.88 5.48
C ARG A 146 -19.22 1.14 4.62
N ARG A 147 -19.56 -0.08 4.20
CA ARG A 147 -18.72 -0.89 3.30
C ARG A 147 -18.31 -0.13 2.03
N ARG A 148 -19.24 0.62 1.43
CA ARG A 148 -19.00 1.42 0.21
C ARG A 148 -17.84 2.41 0.32
N ASP A 149 -17.54 2.90 1.52
CA ASP A 149 -16.46 3.88 1.71
C ASP A 149 -15.10 3.20 1.92
N HIS A 150 -15.11 1.87 2.15
CA HIS A 150 -13.93 1.04 2.45
C HIS A 150 -13.85 -0.21 1.56
N GLU A 151 -14.46 -0.15 0.37
CA GLU A 151 -14.70 -1.32 -0.48
C GLU A 151 -13.44 -2.13 -0.73
N SER A 152 -12.32 -1.47 -1.01
CA SER A 152 -11.04 -2.14 -1.27
C SER A 152 -10.49 -2.87 -0.05
N ILE A 153 -10.66 -2.32 1.16
CA ILE A 153 -10.25 -2.98 2.41
C ILE A 153 -11.09 -4.24 2.62
N PHE A 154 -12.42 -4.15 2.45
CA PHE A 154 -13.32 -5.31 2.55
C PHE A 154 -13.01 -6.37 1.48
N ALA A 155 -12.78 -5.97 0.23
CA ALA A 155 -12.47 -6.88 -0.86
C ALA A 155 -11.17 -7.64 -0.61
N VAL A 156 -10.10 -6.95 -0.17
CA VAL A 156 -8.84 -7.63 0.20
C VAL A 156 -9.05 -8.58 1.39
N ALA A 157 -9.77 -8.15 2.42
CA ALA A 157 -10.09 -9.01 3.55
C ALA A 157 -10.81 -10.29 3.09
N GLU A 158 -11.80 -10.18 2.21
CA GLU A 158 -12.54 -11.33 1.68
C GLU A 158 -11.71 -12.23 0.77
N MET A 159 -10.89 -11.64 -0.11
CA MET A 159 -10.03 -12.39 -1.03
C MET A 159 -8.97 -13.21 -0.31
N PHE A 160 -8.40 -12.67 0.78
CA PHE A 160 -7.22 -13.25 1.42
C PHE A 160 -7.48 -13.82 2.83
N SER A 161 -8.71 -13.76 3.35
CA SER A 161 -9.12 -14.42 4.61
C SER A 161 -9.48 -15.91 4.43
N ALA A 162 -9.38 -16.48 3.23
CA ALA A 162 -9.81 -17.86 2.97
C ALA A 162 -9.10 -18.93 3.82
N SER A 163 -7.96 -18.62 4.47
CA SER A 163 -7.25 -19.53 5.38
C SER A 163 -7.44 -19.25 6.88
N ASP A 164 -7.88 -18.05 7.25
CA ASP A 164 -8.06 -17.60 8.65
C ASP A 164 -9.40 -16.87 8.74
N ALA A 165 -10.32 -17.32 9.60
CA ALA A 165 -11.60 -16.65 9.78
C ALA A 165 -11.42 -15.25 10.39
N TRP A 166 -11.25 -14.23 9.55
CA TRP A 166 -11.17 -12.84 9.98
C TRP A 166 -12.51 -12.41 10.56
N GLN A 167 -12.46 -11.67 11.67
CA GLN A 167 -13.68 -11.18 12.32
C GLN A 167 -14.25 -10.01 11.52
N ARG A 168 -15.41 -10.22 10.90
CA ARG A 168 -16.09 -9.16 10.15
C ARG A 168 -16.59 -8.07 11.11
N PRO A 169 -16.27 -6.79 10.85
CA PRO A 169 -16.80 -5.69 11.65
C PRO A 169 -18.32 -5.54 11.43
N HIS A 170 -19.03 -5.00 12.43
CA HIS A 170 -20.44 -4.68 12.28
C HIS A 170 -20.63 -3.46 11.35
N GLU A 171 -21.22 -3.69 10.19
CA GLU A 171 -21.52 -2.67 9.17
C GLU A 171 -22.87 -2.00 9.43
N ALA A 172 -22.99 -0.72 9.09
CA ALA A 172 -24.30 -0.07 8.95
C ALA A 172 -24.89 -0.39 7.56
N ASN A 173 -26.14 -0.85 7.52
CA ASN A 173 -26.87 -1.20 6.29
C ASN A 173 -27.10 0.03 5.39
#